data_AF-A0AAE8HSU5-F1
#
_entry.id   AF-A0AAE8HSU5-F1
#
_cell.length_a   1.000
_cell.length_b   1.000
_cell.length_c   1.000
_cell.angle_alpha   90.00
_cell.angle_beta   90.00
_cell.angle_gamma   90.00
#
_symmetry.space_group_name_H-M   'P 1'
#
loop_
_entity.id
_entity.type
_entity.pdbx_description
1 polymer ?
#
loop_
_entity_poly.entity_id
_entity_poly.type
_entity_poly.pdbx_seq_one_letter_code
_entity_poly.pdbx_strand_id
1 'polypeptide(L)' 'DDGVGFNVEDLRDRSGSDGQAKLRLGLSGIRERLSLLGGTLTLESSPDVGTTLFVTIPVPHHPEP' A
#
# COMPACT_ATOMS: atom_id res chain seq x y z
N ASP A 1 9.74 -5.67 -2.47
CA ASP A 1 10.81 -6.15 -1.58
C ASP A 1 10.84 -7.66 -1.64
N ASP A 2 11.97 -8.22 -1.27
CA ASP A 2 12.20 -9.67 -1.26
C ASP A 2 12.06 -10.24 0.16
N GLY A 3 11.18 -9.64 0.97
CA GLY A 3 10.88 -10.07 2.33
C GLY A 3 9.98 -11.30 2.38
N VAL A 4 9.45 -11.60 3.56
CA VAL A 4 8.60 -12.79 3.78
C VAL A 4 7.19 -12.69 3.17
N GLY A 5 6.78 -11.51 2.72
CA GLY A 5 5.42 -11.27 2.21
C GLY A 5 4.31 -11.59 3.22
N PHE A 6 3.06 -11.50 2.77
CA PHE A 6 1.87 -11.83 3.57
C PHE A 6 0.67 -12.08 2.65
N ASN A 7 -0.37 -12.72 3.20
CA ASN A 7 -1.64 -12.83 2.49
C ASN A 7 -2.42 -11.51 2.59
N VAL A 8 -2.72 -10.90 1.45
CA VAL A 8 -3.43 -9.62 1.38
C VAL A 8 -4.86 -9.72 1.93
N GLU A 9 -5.51 -10.88 1.79
CA GLU A 9 -6.88 -11.08 2.29
C GLU A 9 -6.92 -11.05 3.84
N ASP A 10 -5.86 -11.53 4.51
CA ASP A 10 -5.77 -11.54 5.97
C ASP A 10 -5.77 -10.11 6.58
N LEU A 11 -5.39 -9.10 5.78
CA LEU A 11 -5.42 -7.70 6.22
C LEU A 11 -6.84 -7.14 6.37
N ARG A 12 -7.82 -7.75 5.69
CA ARG A 12 -9.24 -7.33 5.73
C ARG A 12 -9.92 -7.85 6.99
N ASP A 13 -9.58 -9.06 7.44
CA ASP A 13 -10.34 -9.79 8.44
C ASP A 13 -9.83 -9.68 9.89
N ARG A 14 -8.63 -9.13 10.14
CA ARG A 14 -7.97 -9.21 11.46
C ARG A 14 -7.63 -7.85 12.05
N SER A 15 -8.48 -7.38 12.96
CA SER A 15 -8.32 -6.09 13.67
C SER A 15 -7.54 -6.13 14.99
N GLY A 16 -6.76 -7.18 15.30
CA GLY A 16 -6.32 -7.38 16.70
C GLY A 16 -4.94 -8.00 17.00
N SER A 17 -3.95 -8.03 16.08
CA SER A 17 -2.60 -8.52 16.43
C SER A 17 -1.52 -7.44 16.25
N ASP A 18 -0.70 -7.23 17.29
CA ASP A 18 0.21 -6.08 17.44
C ASP A 18 1.29 -5.96 16.35
N GLY A 19 1.75 -7.09 15.79
CA GLY A 19 2.72 -7.10 14.69
C GLY A 19 2.10 -6.67 13.36
N GLN A 20 0.84 -7.06 13.10
CA GLN A 20 0.13 -6.70 11.87
C GLN A 20 -0.48 -5.29 11.94
N ALA A 21 -0.75 -4.78 13.15
CA ALA A 21 -1.19 -3.41 13.37
C ALA A 21 -0.20 -2.37 12.81
N LYS A 22 1.12 -2.60 12.97
CA LYS A 22 2.15 -1.71 12.42
C LYS A 22 2.16 -1.69 10.88
N LEU A 23 1.97 -2.85 10.25
CA LEU A 23 1.88 -2.98 8.79
C LEU A 23 0.66 -2.24 8.24
N ARG A 24 -0.47 -2.30 8.96
CA ARG A 24 -1.68 -1.51 8.65
C ARG A 24 -1.43 -0.01 8.77
N LEU A 25 -0.71 0.46 9.78
CA LEU A 25 -0.40 1.89 9.91
C LEU A 25 0.44 2.40 8.73
N GLY A 26 1.43 1.64 8.28
CA GLY A 26 2.22 1.97 7.10
C GLY A 26 1.38 2.09 5.83
N LEU A 27 0.61 1.04 5.50
CA LEU A 27 -0.26 1.02 4.33
C LEU A 27 -1.41 2.04 4.41
N SER A 28 -1.97 2.26 5.61
CA SER A 28 -2.99 3.29 5.86
C SER A 28 -2.43 4.67 5.60
N GLY A 29 -1.25 4.98 6.13
CA GLY A 29 -0.59 6.26 5.89
C GLY A 29 -0.21 6.48 4.43
N ILE A 30 0.11 5.42 3.67
CA ILE A 30 0.30 5.51 2.22
C ILE A 30 -1.03 5.85 1.52
N ARG A 31 -2.12 5.15 1.85
CA ARG A 31 -3.45 5.39 1.27
C ARG A 31 -3.96 6.79 1.55
N GLU A 32 -3.78 7.30 2.77
CA GLU A 32 -4.14 8.66 3.15
C GLU A 32 -3.40 9.69 2.30
N ARG A 33 -2.07 9.57 2.18
CA ARG A 33 -1.26 10.46 1.34
C ARG A 33 -1.67 10.40 -0.13
N LEU A 34 -1.99 9.22 -0.65
CA LEU A 34 -2.46 9.08 -2.02
C LEU A 34 -3.85 9.69 -2.22
N SER A 35 -4.74 9.61 -1.23
CA SER A 35 -6.03 10.29 -1.27
C SER A 35 -5.88 11.81 -1.42
N LEU A 36 -4.88 12.41 -0.77
CA LEU A 36 -4.60 13.85 -0.90
C LEU A 36 -4.09 14.22 -2.29
N LEU A 37 -3.43 13.28 -2.98
CA LEU A 37 -2.84 13.47 -4.31
C LEU A 37 -3.77 12.99 -5.44
N GLY A 38 -4.98 12.49 -5.14
CA GLY A 38 -5.84 11.85 -6.13
C GLY A 38 -5.24 10.57 -6.74
N GLY A 39 -4.29 9.95 -6.03
CA GLY A 39 -3.58 8.76 -6.45
C GLY A 39 -4.25 7.45 -6.01
N THR A 40 -3.74 6.35 -6.54
CA THR A 40 -4.22 5.00 -6.22
C THR A 40 -3.06 4.08 -5.84
N LEU A 41 -3.39 3.01 -5.11
CA LEU A 41 -2.45 1.97 -4.66
C LEU A 41 -2.99 0.59 -5.02
N THR A 42 -2.18 -0.20 -5.71
CA THR A 42 -2.36 -1.64 -5.83
C THR A 42 -1.26 -2.34 -5.04
N LEU A 43 -1.64 -3.38 -4.28
CA LEU A 43 -0.75 -4.16 -3.43
C LEU A 43 -0.77 -5.60 -3.91
N GLU A 44 0.40 -6.13 -4.22
CA GLU A 44 0.61 -7.55 -4.49
C GLU A 44 1.56 -8.10 -3.44
N SER A 45 1.15 -9.12 -2.70
CA SER A 45 1.98 -9.79 -1.71
C SER A 45 1.62 -11.25 -1.66
N SER A 46 2.61 -12.10 -1.41
CA SER A 46 2.41 -13.51 -1.17
C SER A 46 3.44 -14.00 -0.16
N PRO A 47 3.07 -14.90 0.78
CA PRO A 47 4.02 -15.50 1.70
C PRO A 47 5.22 -16.10 0.95
N ASP A 48 6.41 -15.90 1.50
CA ASP A 48 7.71 -16.36 1.01
C ASP A 48 8.14 -15.80 -0.37
N VAL A 49 7.37 -14.88 -0.95
CA VAL A 49 7.69 -14.21 -2.23
C VAL A 49 8.08 -12.75 -2.03
N GLY A 50 7.50 -12.10 -1.02
CA GLY A 50 7.71 -10.67 -0.75
C GLY A 50 6.50 -9.81 -1.09
N THR A 51 6.72 -8.51 -1.22
CA THR A 51 5.65 -7.52 -1.41
C THR A 51 6.01 -6.50 -2.49
N THR A 52 5.07 -6.21 -3.38
CA THR A 52 5.18 -5.16 -4.40
C THR A 52 4.05 -4.15 -4.23
N LEU A 53 4.40 -2.86 -4.25
CA LEU A 53 3.45 -1.75 -4.22
C LEU A 53 3.48 -1.03 -5.56
N PHE A 54 2.32 -0.90 -6.20
CA PHE A 54 2.15 -0.10 -7.40
C PHE A 54 1.38 1.16 -7.04
N VAL A 55 2.00 2.32 -7.27
CA VAL A 55 1.45 3.62 -6.93
C VAL A 55 1.23 4.41 -8.21
N THR A 56 0.02 4.94 -8.40
CA THR A 56 -0.30 5.87 -9.48
C THR A 56 -0.62 7.23 -8.89
N ILE A 57 0.00 8.28 -9.41
CA ILE A 57 -0.26 9.67 -9.01
C ILE A 57 -0.51 10.48 -10.28
N PRO A 58 -1.64 11.18 -10.41
CA PRO A 58 -1.87 12.11 -11.51
C PRO A 58 -0.79 13.20 -11.52
N VAL A 59 -0.13 13.37 -12.66
CA VAL A 59 0.80 14.50 -12.85
C VAL A 59 0.00 15.65 -13.47
N PRO A 60 -0.09 16.82 -12.83
CA PRO A 60 -0.77 17.96 -13.41
C PRO A 60 -0.08 18.34 -14.71
N HIS A 61 -0.88 18.48 -15.77
CA HIS A 61 -0.38 18.99 -17.05
C HIS A 61 0.03 20.45 -16.85
N HIS A 62 1.33 20.72 -16.86
CA HIS A 62 1.82 22.09 -17.01
C HIS A 62 1.84 22.39 -18.50
N PRO A 63 0.98 23.27 -19.03
CA PRO A 63 1.13 23.70 -20.42
C PRO A 63 2.52 24.32 -20.60
N GLU A 64 3.25 23.93 -21.66
CA GLU A 64 4.50 24.60 -22.02
C GLU A 64 4.21 26.09 -22.31
N PRO A 65 5.12 27.01 -21.92
CA PRO A 65 4.96 28.44 -22.14
C PRO A 65 4.93 28.84 -23.62
#